data_AF-A0A227J3A8-F1
#
_entry.id   AF-A0A227J3A8-F1
#
_cell.length_a   1.000
_cell.length_b   1.000
_cell.length_c   1.000
_cell.angle_alpha   90.00
_cell.angle_beta   90.00
_cell.angle_gamma   90.00
#
_symmetry.space_group_name_H-M   'P 1'
#
loop_
_entity.id
_entity.type
_entity.pdbx_description
1 polymer ?
#
loop_
_entity_poly.entity_id
_entity_poly.type
_entity_poly.pdbx_seq_one_letter_code
_entity_poly.pdbx_strand_id
1 'polypeptide(L)'
;VVTGAARGIGQAICEQLLEDGFHVVGLDISPVEWSHSAQLSSYQVNLCDAAAVSEVVDSIVEQHGRIDALVNNAGITRDALLPDMLEQDWDSVIDVNL
;
A
#
# COMPACT_ATOMS: atom_id res chain seq x y z
N VAL A 1 -4.76 7.14 -3.18
CA VAL A 1 -3.59 6.37 -2.68
C VAL A 1 -4.07 4.99 -2.28
N VAL A 2 -3.39 3.93 -2.72
CA VAL A 2 -3.74 2.53 -2.43
C VAL A 2 -2.52 1.83 -1.84
N THR A 3 -2.67 1.18 -0.69
CA THR A 3 -1.61 0.36 -0.09
C THR A 3 -1.71 -1.10 -0.52
N GLY A 4 -0.58 -1.81 -0.60
CA GLY A 4 -0.55 -3.19 -1.12
C GLY A 4 -0.78 -3.25 -2.63
N ALA A 5 -0.32 -2.22 -3.36
CA ALA A 5 -0.66 -2.00 -4.77
C ALA A 5 0.10 -2.89 -5.75
N ALA A 6 1.14 -3.61 -5.34
CA ALA A 6 2.01 -4.35 -6.26
C ALA A 6 1.33 -5.60 -6.85
N ARG A 7 0.28 -6.13 -6.22
CA ARG A 7 -0.41 -7.35 -6.67
C ARG A 7 -1.79 -7.52 -6.04
N GLY A 8 -2.53 -8.52 -6.53
CA GLY A 8 -3.77 -9.00 -5.91
C GLY A 8 -4.87 -7.95 -5.89
N ILE A 9 -5.58 -7.84 -4.77
CA ILE A 9 -6.72 -6.91 -4.63
C ILE A 9 -6.26 -5.45 -4.77
N GLY A 10 -5.10 -5.09 -4.23
CA GLY A 10 -4.59 -3.73 -4.34
C GLY A 10 -4.27 -3.33 -5.78
N GLN A 11 -3.67 -4.24 -6.55
CA GLN A 11 -3.50 -4.04 -8.00
C GLN A 11 -4.85 -3.88 -8.71
N ALA A 12 -5.81 -4.77 -8.47
CA ALA A 12 -7.13 -4.70 -9.12
C ALA A 12 -7.88 -3.41 -8.78
N ILE A 13 -7.75 -2.90 -7.56
CA ILE A 13 -8.29 -1.59 -7.16
C ILE A 13 -7.61 -0.48 -7.93
N CYS A 14 -6.27 -0.49 -8.05
CA CYS A 14 -5.54 0.48 -8.83
C CYS A 14 -5.97 0.47 -10.31
N GLU A 15 -6.10 -0.71 -10.92
CA GLU A 15 -6.57 -0.88 -12.30
C GLU A 15 -7.94 -0.24 -12.49
N GLN A 16 -8.91 -0.56 -11.63
CA GLN A 16 -10.26 0.02 -11.74
C GLN A 16 -10.26 1.54 -11.56
N LEU A 17 -9.52 2.07 -10.59
CA LEU A 17 -9.45 3.52 -10.37
C LEU A 17 -8.79 4.25 -11.56
N LEU A 18 -7.79 3.64 -12.19
CA LEU A 18 -7.19 4.18 -13.41
C LEU A 18 -8.20 4.18 -14.57
N GLU A 19 -8.98 3.11 -14.74
CA GLU A 19 -10.06 3.04 -15.74
C GLU A 19 -11.13 4.11 -15.53
N ASP A 20 -11.43 4.42 -14.27
CA ASP A 20 -12.36 5.48 -13.88
C ASP A 20 -11.77 6.90 -14.06
N GLY A 21 -10.51 7.01 -14.50
CA GLY A 21 -9.83 8.25 -14.83
C GLY A 21 -9.14 8.95 -13.65
N PHE A 22 -8.95 8.25 -12.52
CA PHE A 22 -8.22 8.80 -11.38
C PHE A 22 -6.70 8.74 -11.62
N HIS A 23 -6.00 9.70 -11.04
CA HIS A 23 -4.57 9.54 -10.79
C HIS A 23 -4.39 8.64 -9.56
N VAL A 24 -3.66 7.55 -9.70
CA VAL A 24 -3.48 6.55 -8.65
C VAL A 24 -2.03 6.58 -8.19
N VAL A 25 -1.84 6.64 -6.87
CA VAL A 25 -0.54 6.42 -6.24
C VAL A 25 -0.58 5.09 -5.50
N GLY A 26 0.25 4.14 -5.92
CA GLY A 26 0.42 2.84 -5.29
C GLY A 26 1.55 2.84 -4.25
N LEU A 27 1.27 2.35 -3.05
CA LEU A 27 2.27 2.12 -2.01
C LEU A 27 2.41 0.63 -1.75
N ASP A 28 3.62 0.10 -1.78
CA ASP A 28 3.88 -1.30 -1.48
C ASP A 28 5.34 -1.50 -1.04
N ILE A 29 5.62 -2.58 -0.31
CA ILE A 29 6.99 -2.96 0.05
C ILE A 29 7.75 -3.53 -1.16
N SER A 30 7.02 -4.00 -2.18
CA SER A 30 7.54 -4.48 -3.46
C SER A 30 7.35 -3.43 -4.56
N PRO A 31 8.17 -3.42 -5.62
CA PRO A 31 7.94 -2.52 -6.75
C PRO A 31 6.61 -2.82 -7.45
N VAL A 32 5.95 -1.77 -7.92
CA VAL A 32 4.71 -1.85 -8.72
C VAL A 32 5.11 -1.87 -10.20
N GLU A 33 5.02 -3.03 -10.86
CA GLU A 33 5.53 -3.22 -12.23
C GLU A 33 4.45 -3.66 -13.24
N TRP A 34 3.21 -3.83 -12.82
CA TRP A 34 2.13 -4.37 -13.67
C TRP A 34 1.55 -3.35 -14.67
N SER A 35 1.90 -2.07 -14.56
CA SER A 35 1.42 -1.02 -15.47
C SER A 35 2.46 0.06 -15.72
N HIS A 36 2.41 0.63 -16.92
CA HIS A 36 3.20 1.79 -17.34
C HIS A 36 2.30 3.01 -17.62
N SER A 37 1.09 3.04 -17.06
CA SER A 37 0.19 4.18 -17.19
C SER A 37 0.84 5.45 -16.64
N ALA A 38 0.76 6.55 -17.38
CA ALA A 38 1.22 7.86 -16.90
C ALA A 38 0.36 8.40 -15.74
N GLN A 39 -0.80 7.80 -15.48
CA GLN A 39 -1.68 8.14 -14.36
C GLN A 39 -1.40 7.30 -13.11
N LEU A 40 -0.46 6.35 -13.19
CA LEU A 40 0.01 5.57 -12.05
C LEU A 40 1.40 6.04 -11.64
N SER A 41 1.53 6.50 -10.41
CA SER A 41 2.82 6.63 -9.72
C SER A 41 2.89 5.61 -8.58
N SER A 42 4.09 5.26 -8.14
CA SER A 42 4.25 4.31 -7.05
C SER A 42 5.50 4.58 -6.22
N TYR A 43 5.41 4.29 -4.93
CA TYR A 43 6.53 4.35 -4.00
C TYR A 43 6.71 2.99 -3.35
N GLN A 44 7.97 2.53 -3.35
CA GLN A 44 8.35 1.37 -2.55
C GLN A 44 8.56 1.84 -1.11
N VAL A 45 7.69 1.41 -0.20
CA VAL A 45 7.71 1.85 1.20
C VAL A 45 7.24 0.74 2.13
N ASN A 46 7.91 0.60 3.27
CA ASN A 46 7.43 -0.22 4.37
C ASN A 46 6.42 0.60 5.20
N LEU A 47 5.17 0.15 5.25
CA LEU A 47 4.11 0.87 5.97
C LEU A 47 4.30 0.88 7.49
N CYS A 48 5.10 -0.04 8.04
CA CYS A 48 5.46 -0.04 9.46
C CYS A 48 6.50 1.03 9.81
N ASP A 49 7.13 1.68 8.82
CA ASP A 49 8.04 2.80 9.04
C ASP A 49 7.29 4.13 8.89
N ALA A 50 6.81 4.66 10.02
CA ALA A 50 6.04 5.88 10.05
C ALA A 50 6.79 7.11 9.49
N ALA A 51 8.12 7.17 9.64
CA ALA A 51 8.91 8.28 9.11
C ALA A 51 8.97 8.19 7.58
N ALA A 52 9.27 7.01 7.03
CA ALA A 52 9.29 6.79 5.59
C ALA A 52 7.91 7.02 4.95
N VAL A 53 6.83 6.59 5.60
CA VAL A 53 5.46 6.87 5.14
C VAL A 53 5.17 8.37 5.13
N SER A 54 5.58 9.11 6.16
CA SER A 54 5.40 10.58 6.21
C SER A 54 6.10 11.27 5.04
N GLU A 55 7.36 10.90 4.76
CA GLU A 55 8.13 11.48 3.64
C GLU A 55 7.49 11.19 2.28
N VAL A 56 6.95 9.98 2.09
CA VAL A 56 6.23 9.61 0.86
C VAL A 56 4.93 10.41 0.74
N VAL A 57 4.17 10.54 1.82
CA VAL A 57 2.92 11.33 1.82
C VAL A 57 3.19 12.80 1.50
N ASP A 58 4.24 13.38 2.09
CA ASP A 58 4.65 14.76 1.80
C ASP A 58 5.02 14.91 0.32
N SER A 59 5.77 13.95 -0.25
CA SER A 59 6.11 13.93 -1.67
C SER A 59 4.87 13.85 -2.58
N ILE A 60 3.89 13.03 -2.21
CA ILE A 60 2.62 12.89 -2.95
C ILE A 60 1.85 14.21 -2.92
N VAL A 61 1.76 14.86 -1.75
CA VAL A 61 1.05 16.13 -1.60
C VAL A 61 1.78 17.25 -2.34
N GLU A 62 3.11 17.28 -2.33
CA GLU A 62 3.89 18.25 -3.10
C GLU A 62 3.65 18.08 -4.61
N GLN A 63 3.62 16.84 -5.10
CA GLN A 63 3.45 16.55 -6.52
C GLN A 63 2.01 16.74 -7.02
N HIS A 64 1.01 16.38 -6.22
CA HIS A 64 -0.40 16.30 -6.63
C HIS A 64 -1.31 17.32 -5.95
N GLY A 65 -0.80 18.05 -4.95
CA GLY A 65 -1.51 19.07 -4.19
C GLY A 65 -2.42 18.55 -3.07
N ARG A 66 -2.98 17.34 -3.20
CA ARG A 66 -3.86 16.71 -2.21
C ARG A 66 -3.98 15.21 -2.42
N ILE A 67 -4.53 14.53 -1.41
CA ILE A 67 -5.00 13.14 -1.50
C ILE A 67 -6.53 13.15 -1.37
N ASP A 68 -7.23 12.66 -2.40
CA ASP A 68 -8.70 12.58 -2.41
C ASP A 68 -9.25 11.37 -1.65
N ALA A 69 -8.55 10.24 -1.74
CA ALA A 69 -8.97 8.98 -1.15
C ALA A 69 -7.76 8.12 -0.76
N LEU A 70 -7.93 7.37 0.33
CA LEU A 70 -6.98 6.38 0.82
C LEU A 70 -7.67 5.01 0.90
N VAL A 71 -7.02 4.00 0.33
CA VAL A 71 -7.40 2.60 0.47
C VAL A 71 -6.32 1.88 1.27
N ASN A 72 -6.63 1.58 2.53
CA ASN A 72 -5.81 0.72 3.38
C ASN A 72 -6.08 -0.74 3.03
N ASN A 73 -5.34 -1.27 2.06
CA ASN A 73 -5.50 -2.64 1.55
C ASN A 73 -4.29 -3.54 1.86
N ALA A 74 -3.10 -2.98 2.10
CA ALA A 74 -1.95 -3.77 2.53
C ALA A 74 -2.30 -4.61 3.75
N GLY A 75 -1.95 -5.89 3.70
CA GLY A 75 -2.15 -6.80 4.80
C GLY A 75 -1.37 -8.08 4.62
N ILE A 76 -1.01 -8.71 5.74
CA ILE A 76 -0.38 -10.02 5.76
C ILE A 76 -1.15 -10.98 6.66
N THR A 77 -0.94 -12.27 6.43
CA THR A 77 -1.41 -13.35 7.29
C THR A 77 -0.26 -14.22 7.77
N ARG A 78 -0.41 -14.74 9.00
CA ARG A 78 0.44 -15.76 9.61
C ARG A 78 -0.48 -16.77 10.26
N ASP A 79 -0.80 -17.82 9.51
CA ASP A 79 -1.82 -18.77 9.93
C ASP A 79 -1.27 -19.71 11.00
N ALA A 80 -1.84 -19.61 12.20
CA ALA A 80 -1.61 -20.52 13.32
C ALA A 80 -2.86 -20.56 14.20
N LEU A 81 -3.05 -21.64 14.96
CA LEU A 81 -3.96 -21.58 16.10
C LEU A 81 -3.35 -20.65 17.16
N LEU A 82 -4.19 -19.94 17.92
CA LEU A 82 -3.71 -18.99 18.93
C LEU A 82 -2.63 -19.56 19.88
N PRO A 83 -2.71 -20.81 20.39
CA PRO A 83 -1.66 -21.38 21.24
C PRO A 83 -0.34 -21.65 20.51
N ASP A 84 -0.38 -21.81 19.19
CA ASP A 84 0.76 -22.16 18.34
C ASP A 84 1.35 -20.93 17.64
N MET A 85 0.74 -19.75 17.82
CA MET A 85 1.18 -18.52 17.17
C MET A 85 2.43 -17.98 17.88
N LEU A 86 3.48 -17.74 17.11
CA LEU A 86 4.68 -17.09 17.62
C LEU A 86 4.40 -15.60 17.87
N GLU A 87 4.99 -15.04 18.92
CA GLU A 87 4.87 -13.60 19.23
C GLU A 87 5.30 -12.73 18.04
N GLN A 88 6.42 -13.08 17.39
CA GLN A 88 6.88 -12.37 16.18
C GLN A 88 5.86 -12.41 15.01
N ASP A 89 5.08 -13.49 14.89
CA ASP A 89 4.10 -13.64 13.83
C ASP A 89 2.88 -12.77 14.16
N TRP A 90 2.50 -12.73 15.44
CA TRP A 90 1.47 -11.83 15.94
C TRP A 90 1.85 -10.37 15.70
N ASP A 91 3.04 -9.96 16.14
CA ASP A 91 3.54 -8.60 15.98
C ASP A 91 3.55 -8.20 14.49
N SER A 92 4.05 -9.08 13.61
CA SER A 92 4.09 -8.78 12.17
C SER A 92 2.70 -8.57 11.56
N VAL A 93 1.68 -9.31 12.01
CA VAL A 93 0.31 -9.16 11.52
C VAL A 93 -0.30 -7.87 12.05
N ILE A 94 -0.09 -7.55 13.33
CA ILE A 94 -0.59 -6.31 13.94
C ILE A 94 0.07 -5.09 13.30
N ASP A 95 1.40 -5.06 13.21
CA ASP A 95 2.16 -3.91 12.71
C ASP A 95 1.83 -3.55 11.26
N VAL A 96 1.42 -4.51 10.43
CA VAL A 96 1.04 -4.25 9.04
C VAL A 96 -0.44 -3.93 8.90
N ASN A 97 -1.30 -4.58 9.68
CA ASN A 97 -2.74 -4.53 9.47
C ASN A 97 -3.46 -3.45 10.33
N LEU A 98 -2.83 -2.89 11.37
CA LEU A 98 -3.44 -1.96 12.33
C LEU A 98 -2.57 -0.74 12.65
#